data_AF-A0A7Y5ZYB8-F1
#
_entry.id   AF-A0A7Y5ZYB8-F1
#
_cell.length_a   1.000
_cell.length_b   1.000
_cell.length_c   1.000
_cell.angle_alpha   90.00
_cell.angle_beta   90.00
_cell.angle_gamma   90.00
#
_symmetry.space_group_name_H-M   'P 1'
#
loop_
_entity.id
_entity.type
_entity.pdbx_description
1 polymer ?
#
loop_
_entity_poly.entity_id
_entity_poly.type
_entity_poly.pdbx_seq_one_letter_code
_entity_poly.pdbx_strand_id
1 'polypeptide(L)'
;MRQPIAVALVAAVALVAGCSGEPPDPYDDTADCNHLYTRGDPGLGAGYGYSEEPHPFGTPVPVVVCLGGRGGTVQLLAEGTGVTVTPEVGSVPEETLNGLHQIVFEVTVEQGASAALAVESVGVSYGGPAITSDDEAGTWRLSGWGDREFG
;
A
#
# COMPACT_ATOMS: atom_id res chain seq x y z
N MET A 1 53.98 36.72 19.94
CA MET A 1 52.91 36.81 20.96
C MET A 1 51.79 35.88 20.54
N ARG A 2 51.54 34.79 21.29
CA ARG A 2 50.51 33.77 20.97
C ARG A 2 49.30 34.04 21.86
N GLN A 3 48.14 34.35 21.28
CA GLN A 3 46.87 34.38 22.00
C GLN A 3 46.21 33.00 21.92
N PRO A 4 45.83 32.38 23.05
CA PRO A 4 44.94 31.22 23.04
C PRO A 4 43.49 31.70 22.92
N ILE A 5 42.81 31.32 21.82
CA ILE A 5 41.37 31.52 21.67
C ILE A 5 40.68 30.37 22.41
N ALA A 6 40.07 30.69 23.55
CA ALA A 6 39.16 29.79 24.24
C ALA A 6 37.82 29.75 23.49
N VAL A 7 37.51 28.62 22.86
CA VAL A 7 36.20 28.38 22.24
C VAL A 7 35.30 27.75 23.30
N ALA A 8 34.33 28.52 23.79
CA ALA A 8 33.31 28.07 24.72
C ALA A 8 32.30 27.17 23.98
N LEU A 9 32.23 25.91 24.40
CA LEU A 9 31.28 24.91 23.89
C LEU A 9 29.90 25.19 24.51
N VAL A 10 28.96 25.72 23.74
CA VAL A 10 27.56 25.87 24.17
C VAL A 10 26.83 24.58 23.84
N ALA A 11 26.55 23.76 24.85
CA ALA A 11 25.71 22.58 24.73
C ALA A 11 24.23 23.00 24.68
N ALA A 12 23.66 23.03 23.48
CA ALA A 12 22.22 23.17 23.29
C ALA A 12 21.56 21.81 23.56
N VAL A 13 20.96 21.66 24.74
CA VAL A 13 20.09 20.52 25.07
C VAL A 13 18.76 20.74 24.36
N ALA A 14 18.57 20.07 23.22
CA ALA A 14 17.26 19.99 22.57
C ALA A 14 16.37 19.07 23.39
N LEU A 15 15.43 19.66 24.14
CA LEU A 15 14.29 18.96 24.74
C LEU A 15 13.40 18.46 23.59
N VAL A 16 13.61 17.22 23.17
CA VAL A 16 12.68 16.51 22.29
C VAL A 16 11.48 16.16 23.17
N ALA A 17 10.48 17.04 23.21
CA ALA A 17 9.17 16.71 23.72
C ALA A 17 8.64 15.55 22.87
N GLY A 18 8.55 14.37 23.47
CA GLY A 18 7.91 13.21 22.87
C GLY A 18 6.43 13.50 22.64
N CYS A 19 6.11 13.99 21.45
CA CYS A 19 4.78 13.82 20.90
C CYS A 19 4.66 12.35 20.51
N SER A 20 4.23 11.51 21.46
CA SER A 20 3.59 10.23 21.15
C SER A 20 2.21 10.51 20.56
N GLY A 21 2.19 11.15 19.39
CA GLY A 21 1.08 10.96 18.47
C GLY A 21 1.40 9.66 17.76
N GLU A 22 0.62 8.62 18.04
CA GLU A 22 0.49 7.54 17.05
C GLU A 22 0.29 8.23 15.69
N PRO A 23 1.07 7.91 14.66
CA PRO A 23 0.75 8.40 13.33
C PRO A 23 -0.73 8.11 13.08
N PRO A 24 -1.53 9.07 12.57
CA PRO A 24 -2.88 8.74 12.18
C PRO A 24 -2.79 7.50 11.30
N ASP A 25 -3.51 6.42 11.66
CA ASP A 25 -3.55 5.23 10.84
C ASP A 25 -4.07 5.70 9.47
N PRO A 26 -3.21 5.72 8.42
CA PRO A 26 -3.57 6.36 7.17
C PRO A 26 -4.68 5.61 6.42
N TYR A 27 -5.23 4.55 7.04
CA TYR A 27 -6.20 3.64 6.47
C TYR A 27 -7.48 3.46 7.33
N ASP A 28 -7.74 4.34 8.30
CA ASP A 28 -8.89 4.26 9.22
C ASP A 28 -10.24 4.71 8.63
N ASP A 29 -10.39 4.79 7.30
CA ASP A 29 -11.69 5.10 6.72
C ASP A 29 -12.07 4.17 5.56
N THR A 30 -13.31 3.72 5.60
CA THR A 30 -14.02 3.11 4.45
C THR A 30 -13.98 3.99 3.20
N ALA A 31 -13.65 5.28 3.35
CA ALA A 31 -13.36 6.24 2.30
C ALA A 31 -12.11 5.94 1.47
N ASP A 32 -11.22 5.01 1.85
CA ASP A 32 -10.10 4.58 0.99
C ASP A 32 -10.48 3.40 0.10
N CYS A 33 -11.62 2.76 0.36
CA CYS A 33 -12.18 1.69 -0.47
C CYS A 33 -13.08 2.24 -1.58
N ASN A 34 -12.63 3.31 -2.25
CA ASN A 34 -13.41 4.09 -3.22
C ASN A 34 -13.92 3.32 -4.46
N HIS A 35 -13.50 2.06 -4.63
CA HIS A 35 -13.63 1.32 -5.88
C HIS A 35 -14.03 -0.15 -5.68
N LEU A 36 -15.02 -0.45 -4.81
CA LEU A 36 -15.59 -1.80 -4.75
C LEU A 36 -16.37 -2.15 -6.03
N TYR A 37 -15.80 -3.02 -6.86
CA TYR A 37 -16.51 -3.58 -8.01
C TYR A 37 -17.11 -4.94 -7.68
N THR A 38 -18.41 -5.10 -7.94
CA THR A 38 -19.09 -6.39 -7.85
C THR A 38 -19.18 -7.04 -9.24
N ARG A 39 -18.79 -8.32 -9.35
CA ARG A 39 -18.94 -9.08 -10.61
C ARG A 39 -20.05 -10.11 -10.45
N GLY A 40 -21.22 -9.83 -11.04
CA GLY A 40 -22.30 -10.81 -11.28
C GLY A 40 -23.07 -11.33 -10.06
N ASP A 41 -22.57 -11.18 -8.83
CA ASP A 41 -23.22 -11.59 -7.59
C ASP A 41 -23.29 -10.38 -6.62
N PRO A 42 -24.45 -10.03 -6.04
CA PRO A 42 -24.63 -8.85 -5.16
C PRO A 42 -23.84 -8.85 -3.85
N GLY A 43 -22.87 -9.75 -3.66
CA GLY A 43 -22.06 -9.86 -2.46
C GLY A 43 -20.57 -9.61 -2.65
N LEU A 44 -19.93 -10.17 -3.69
CA LEU A 44 -18.47 -10.21 -3.79
C LEU A 44 -17.92 -9.03 -4.58
N GLY A 45 -17.14 -8.18 -3.92
CA GLY A 45 -16.39 -7.13 -4.60
C GLY A 45 -15.03 -6.88 -3.98
N ALA A 46 -14.12 -6.34 -4.79
CA ALA A 46 -12.80 -5.96 -4.35
C ALA A 46 -12.51 -4.49 -4.71
N GLY A 47 -11.74 -3.81 -3.86
CA GLY A 47 -11.25 -2.46 -4.07
C GLY A 47 -9.85 -2.30 -3.47
N TYR A 48 -9.21 -1.15 -3.72
CA TYR A 48 -7.86 -0.88 -3.27
C TYR A 48 -7.79 0.53 -2.65
N GLY A 49 -7.09 0.66 -1.54
CA GLY A 49 -6.68 1.92 -0.92
C GLY A 49 -5.17 2.06 -0.96
N TYR A 50 -4.66 3.10 -1.60
CA TYR A 50 -3.22 3.37 -1.74
C TYR A 50 -2.95 4.84 -2.08
N SER A 51 -1.70 5.25 -1.91
CA SER A 51 -1.24 6.58 -2.35
C SER A 51 -0.78 6.53 -3.81
N GLU A 52 -1.22 7.51 -4.61
CA GLU A 52 -0.69 7.74 -5.97
C GLU A 52 0.63 8.54 -5.96
N GLU A 53 1.11 8.91 -4.77
CA GLU A 53 2.36 9.65 -4.62
C GLU A 53 3.57 8.82 -5.06
N PRO A 54 4.66 9.47 -5.51
CA PRO A 54 5.92 8.78 -5.77
C PRO A 54 6.53 8.23 -4.47
N HIS A 55 6.96 6.98 -4.53
CA HIS A 55 7.61 6.26 -3.45
C HIS A 55 9.04 5.87 -3.85
N PRO A 56 10.01 5.87 -2.92
CA PRO A 56 11.34 5.36 -3.20
C PRO A 56 11.33 3.85 -3.50
N PHE A 57 12.20 3.39 -4.40
CA PHE A 57 12.41 1.95 -4.62
C PHE A 57 12.92 1.26 -3.35
N GLY A 58 12.59 -0.03 -3.22
CA GLY A 58 13.02 -0.86 -2.08
C GLY A 58 12.37 -0.51 -0.74
N THR A 59 11.48 0.48 -0.71
CA THR A 59 10.70 0.84 0.48
C THR A 59 9.33 0.16 0.41
N PRO A 60 8.93 -0.60 1.45
CA PRO A 60 7.58 -1.16 1.53
C PRO A 60 6.54 -0.04 1.58
N VAL A 61 5.52 -0.15 0.74
CA VAL A 61 4.37 0.75 0.69
C VAL A 61 3.11 -0.04 0.96
N PRO A 62 2.24 0.42 1.87
CA PRO A 62 1.02 -0.32 2.18
C PRO A 62 -0.02 -0.10 1.08
N VAL A 63 -0.59 -1.22 0.63
CA VAL A 63 -1.74 -1.32 -0.26
C VAL A 63 -2.85 -2.05 0.49
N VAL A 64 -3.95 -1.36 0.71
CA VAL A 64 -5.13 -1.92 1.38
C VAL A 64 -6.00 -2.56 0.32
N VAL A 65 -6.26 -3.86 0.46
CA VAL A 65 -7.27 -4.57 -0.33
C VAL A 65 -8.56 -4.60 0.46
N CYS A 66 -9.63 -4.06 -0.12
CA CYS A 66 -10.95 -4.04 0.48
C CYS A 66 -11.84 -5.12 -0.15
N LEU A 67 -12.58 -5.89 0.65
CA LEU A 67 -13.42 -7.00 0.20
C LEU A 67 -14.83 -6.93 0.78
N GLY A 68 -15.83 -6.99 -0.10
CA GLY A 68 -17.24 -7.11 0.28
C GLY A 68 -17.74 -8.55 0.18
N GLY A 69 -18.67 -8.92 1.05
CA GLY A 69 -19.55 -10.08 0.88
C GLY A 69 -19.20 -11.30 1.71
N ARG A 70 -18.16 -12.04 1.32
CA ARG A 70 -17.77 -13.30 1.97
C ARG A 70 -16.31 -13.27 2.39
N GLY A 71 -16.02 -13.85 3.55
CA GLY A 71 -14.67 -14.16 3.96
C GLY A 71 -14.03 -15.25 3.10
N GLY A 72 -12.73 -15.47 3.31
CA GLY A 72 -11.92 -16.40 2.54
C GLY A 72 -10.47 -15.99 2.47
N THR A 73 -9.71 -16.70 1.65
CA THR A 73 -8.31 -16.41 1.35
C THR A 73 -8.20 -15.40 0.23
N VAL A 74 -7.27 -14.47 0.37
CA VAL A 74 -7.09 -13.31 -0.49
C VAL A 74 -5.63 -13.24 -0.86
N GLN A 75 -5.33 -13.10 -2.14
CA GLN A 75 -3.96 -12.96 -2.62
C GLN A 75 -3.84 -11.67 -3.40
N LEU A 76 -2.83 -10.87 -3.08
CA LEU A 76 -2.43 -9.75 -3.90
C LEU A 76 -1.25 -10.19 -4.76
N LEU A 77 -1.51 -10.31 -6.06
CA LEU A 77 -0.57 -10.79 -7.06
C LEU A 77 0.09 -9.61 -7.76
N ALA A 78 1.39 -9.73 -8.02
CA ALA A 78 2.10 -8.85 -8.93
C ALA A 78 2.32 -9.56 -10.27
N GLU A 79 1.64 -9.12 -11.32
CA GLU A 79 1.78 -9.62 -12.68
C GLU A 79 2.98 -8.94 -13.35
N GLY A 80 4.19 -9.44 -13.09
CA GLY A 80 5.42 -8.86 -13.62
C GLY A 80 6.67 -9.32 -12.88
N THR A 81 7.72 -8.49 -12.92
CA THR A 81 9.01 -8.75 -12.25
C THR A 81 9.44 -7.58 -11.38
N GLY A 82 10.24 -7.85 -10.35
CA GLY A 82 10.83 -6.81 -9.48
C GLY A 82 9.84 -6.24 -8.46
N VAL A 83 8.78 -6.98 -8.14
CA VAL A 83 7.79 -6.57 -7.13
C VAL A 83 7.64 -7.70 -6.12
N THR A 84 7.72 -7.35 -4.84
CA THR A 84 7.47 -8.25 -3.72
C THR A 84 6.24 -7.77 -2.97
N VAL A 85 5.36 -8.70 -2.63
CA VAL A 85 4.13 -8.45 -1.85
C VAL A 85 4.22 -9.22 -0.54
N THR A 86 3.93 -8.58 0.58
CA THR A 86 3.96 -9.22 1.91
C THR A 86 2.77 -8.78 2.76
N PRO A 87 1.98 -9.70 3.35
CA PRO A 87 2.07 -11.14 3.18
C PRO A 87 1.67 -11.56 1.75
N GLU A 88 2.09 -12.74 1.29
CA GLU A 88 1.62 -13.25 -0.02
C GLU A 88 0.11 -13.56 0.00
N VAL A 89 -0.42 -13.84 1.19
CA VAL A 89 -1.78 -14.28 1.43
C VAL A 89 -2.36 -13.59 2.65
N GLY A 90 -3.53 -12.96 2.48
CA GLY A 90 -4.41 -12.50 3.55
C GLY A 90 -5.59 -13.44 3.76
N SER A 91 -6.27 -13.32 4.91
CA SER A 91 -7.47 -14.11 5.19
C SER A 91 -8.50 -13.25 5.90
N VAL A 92 -9.74 -13.35 5.44
CA VAL A 92 -10.92 -12.80 6.09
C VAL A 92 -11.72 -13.98 6.68
N PRO A 93 -12.14 -13.93 7.96
CA PRO A 93 -12.96 -14.99 8.54
C PRO A 93 -14.25 -15.22 7.73
N GLU A 94 -14.53 -16.48 7.37
CA GLU A 94 -15.69 -16.87 6.53
C GLU A 94 -17.04 -16.53 7.19
N GLU A 95 -17.08 -16.45 8.52
CA GLU A 95 -18.26 -16.13 9.33
C GLU A 95 -18.72 -14.67 9.21
N THR A 96 -17.90 -13.81 8.61
CA THR A 96 -18.22 -12.42 8.33
C THR A 96 -18.95 -12.30 6.99
N LEU A 97 -20.24 -12.66 7.01
CA LEU A 97 -21.11 -12.65 5.81
C LEU A 97 -21.68 -11.27 5.46
N ASN A 98 -21.41 -10.25 6.28
CA ASN A 98 -21.93 -8.89 6.08
C ASN A 98 -20.87 -7.89 6.52
N GLY A 99 -20.25 -7.20 5.56
CA GLY A 99 -19.30 -6.13 5.86
C GLY A 99 -18.32 -5.87 4.74
N LEU A 100 -17.60 -4.77 4.90
CA LEU A 100 -16.39 -4.47 4.17
C LEU A 100 -15.19 -4.90 5.03
N HIS A 101 -14.30 -5.68 4.46
CA HIS A 101 -13.09 -6.15 5.12
C HIS A 101 -11.87 -5.53 4.46
N GLN A 102 -10.86 -5.19 5.25
CA GLN A 102 -9.61 -4.63 4.76
C GLN A 102 -8.46 -5.56 5.12
N ILE A 103 -7.55 -5.76 4.17
CA ILE A 103 -6.30 -6.47 4.38
C ILE A 103 -5.18 -5.57 3.86
N VAL A 104 -4.17 -5.35 4.68
CA VAL A 104 -2.99 -4.58 4.31
C VAL A 104 -1.95 -5.52 3.72
N PHE A 105 -1.44 -5.14 2.55
CA PHE A 105 -0.31 -5.76 1.88
C PHE A 105 0.80 -4.73 1.72
N GLU A 106 2.01 -5.06 2.11
CA GLU A 106 3.21 -4.26 1.85
C GLU A 106 3.75 -4.61 0.46
N VAL A 107 3.81 -3.62 -0.42
CA VAL A 107 4.35 -3.74 -1.77
C VAL A 107 5.71 -3.06 -1.82
N THR A 108 6.74 -3.84 -2.17
CA THR A 108 8.10 -3.33 -2.40
C THR A 108 8.43 -3.47 -3.87
N VAL A 109 8.90 -2.38 -4.48
CA VAL A 109 9.22 -2.32 -5.91
C VAL A 109 10.71 -2.06 -6.10
N GLU A 110 11.35 -2.87 -6.94
CA GLU A 110 12.74 -2.71 -7.36
C GLU A 110 12.85 -1.72 -8.54
N GLN A 111 14.03 -1.14 -8.70
CA GLN A 111 14.31 -0.28 -9.86
C GLN A 111 14.17 -1.07 -11.17
N GLY A 112 13.55 -0.47 -12.19
CA GLY A 112 13.27 -1.13 -13.46
C GLY A 112 12.14 -2.17 -13.42
N ALA A 113 11.42 -2.30 -12.30
CA ALA A 113 10.25 -3.16 -12.21
C ALA A 113 9.13 -2.71 -13.16
N SER A 114 8.38 -3.68 -13.67
CA SER A 114 7.16 -3.46 -14.44
C SER A 114 6.17 -4.55 -14.07
N ALA A 115 5.05 -4.15 -13.47
CA ALA A 115 4.00 -5.07 -13.04
C ALA A 115 2.65 -4.38 -12.94
N ALA A 116 1.59 -5.17 -12.85
CA ALA A 116 0.29 -4.74 -12.38
C ALA A 116 -0.11 -5.54 -11.15
N LEU A 117 -0.93 -4.94 -10.28
CA LEU A 117 -1.51 -5.67 -9.16
C LEU A 117 -2.83 -6.32 -9.57
N ALA A 118 -3.12 -7.49 -9.01
CA ALA A 118 -4.41 -8.15 -9.12
C ALA A 118 -4.76 -8.80 -7.78
N VAL A 119 -6.04 -8.83 -7.41
CA VAL A 119 -6.51 -9.49 -6.21
C VAL A 119 -7.31 -10.71 -6.58
N GLU A 120 -6.90 -11.86 -6.06
CA GLU A 120 -7.64 -13.10 -6.18
C GLU A 120 -8.37 -13.40 -4.86
N SER A 121 -9.67 -13.65 -4.94
CA SER A 121 -10.51 -14.04 -3.81
C SER A 121 -11.57 -15.04 -4.26
N VAL A 122 -11.66 -16.18 -3.58
CA VAL A 122 -12.65 -17.25 -3.84
C VAL A 122 -12.68 -17.67 -5.34
N GLY A 123 -11.52 -17.72 -5.99
CA GLY A 123 -11.40 -18.09 -7.41
C GLY A 123 -11.88 -17.02 -8.40
N VAL A 124 -12.12 -15.80 -7.93
CA VAL A 124 -12.38 -14.62 -8.76
C VAL A 124 -11.17 -13.70 -8.69
N SER A 125 -10.69 -13.24 -9.85
CA SER A 125 -9.62 -12.25 -9.95
C SER A 125 -10.19 -10.88 -10.33
N TYR A 126 -9.72 -9.84 -9.63
CA TYR A 126 -10.02 -8.44 -9.90
C TYR A 126 -8.73 -7.71 -10.21
N GLY A 127 -8.71 -7.04 -11.36
CA GLY A 127 -7.62 -6.15 -11.74
C GLY A 127 -7.36 -5.06 -10.72
N GLY A 128 -6.11 -4.67 -10.58
CA GLY A 128 -5.66 -3.56 -9.74
C GLY A 128 -4.87 -2.51 -10.51
N PRO A 129 -4.24 -1.56 -9.80
CA PRO A 129 -3.39 -0.54 -10.41
C PRO A 129 -2.15 -1.13 -11.08
N ALA A 130 -1.64 -0.42 -12.09
CA ALA A 130 -0.33 -0.67 -12.66
C ALA A 130 0.75 0.00 -11.81
N ILE A 131 1.95 -0.59 -11.78
CA ILE A 131 3.14 0.02 -11.19
C ILE A 131 3.88 0.75 -12.31
N THR A 132 4.12 2.05 -12.11
CA THR A 132 4.94 2.88 -13.02
C THR A 132 6.20 3.30 -12.30
N SER A 133 7.35 2.96 -12.87
CA SER A 133 8.68 3.37 -12.41
C SER A 133 9.14 4.66 -13.09
N ASP A 134 9.84 5.50 -12.34
CA ASP A 134 10.66 6.61 -12.81
C ASP A 134 12.08 6.38 -12.28
N ASP A 135 12.86 5.64 -13.08
CA ASP A 135 14.22 5.23 -12.71
C ASP A 135 15.18 6.43 -12.60
N GLU A 136 14.92 7.53 -13.33
CA GLU A 136 15.72 8.76 -13.26
C GLU A 136 15.45 9.50 -11.94
N ALA A 137 14.19 9.56 -11.52
CA ALA A 137 13.82 10.13 -10.23
C ALA A 137 14.10 9.19 -9.05
N GLY A 138 14.37 7.91 -9.29
CA GLY A 138 14.56 6.90 -8.25
C GLY A 138 13.26 6.58 -7.49
N THR A 139 12.12 6.71 -8.15
CA THR A 139 10.79 6.54 -7.55
C THR A 139 9.88 5.65 -8.37
N TRP A 140 8.83 5.13 -7.75
CA TRP A 140 7.74 4.43 -8.40
C TRP A 140 6.40 4.92 -7.85
N ARG A 141 5.32 4.65 -8.56
CA ARG A 141 3.95 4.93 -8.07
C ARG A 141 2.96 3.93 -8.63
N LEU A 142 1.83 3.81 -7.95
CA LEU A 142 0.66 3.12 -8.47
C LEU A 142 -0.11 4.07 -9.39
N SER A 143 -0.57 3.57 -10.53
CA SER A 143 -1.46 4.34 -11.40
C SER A 143 -2.79 4.58 -10.69
N GLY A 144 -3.49 5.66 -11.06
CA GLY A 144 -4.89 5.80 -10.68
C GLY A 144 -5.74 4.63 -11.20
N TRP A 145 -6.87 4.39 -10.54
CA TRP A 145 -7.81 3.37 -10.95
C TRP A 145 -8.49 3.80 -12.26
N GLY A 146 -8.26 3.11 -13.38
CA GLY A 146 -8.82 3.59 -14.65
C GLY A 146 -8.74 2.69 -15.88
N ASP A 147 -7.66 1.92 -16.10
CA ASP A 147 -7.34 1.58 -17.51
C ASP A 147 -7.33 0.10 -17.88
N ARG A 148 -7.88 -0.80 -17.05
CA ARG A 148 -8.00 -2.22 -17.42
C ARG A 148 -9.39 -2.80 -17.22
N GLU A 149 -10.17 -2.81 -18.29
CA GLU A 149 -11.21 -3.83 -18.47
C GLU A 149 -10.50 -5.18 -18.68
N PHE A 150 -10.60 -6.09 -17.72
CA PHE A 150 -10.23 -7.48 -17.96
C PHE A 150 -11.33 -8.13 -18.83
N GLY A 151 -11.05 -8.22 -20.13
CA GLY A 151 -11.81 -9.00 -21.10
C GLY A 151 -11.62 -10.50 -20.92
#